data_AF-U1KWR7-F1
#
_entry.id   AF-U1KWR7-F1
#
_cell.length_a   1.000
_cell.length_b   1.000
_cell.length_c   1.000
_cell.angle_alpha   90.00
_cell.angle_beta   90.00
_cell.angle_gamma   90.00
#
_symmetry.space_group_name_H-M   'P 1'
#
loop_
_entity.id
_entity.type
_entity.pdbx_description
1 polymer ?
#
loop_
_entity_poly.entity_id
_entity_poly.type
_entity_poly.pdbx_seq_one_letter_code
_entity_poly.pdbx_strand_id
1 'polypeptide(L)'
;MICLFSLLLAYTNAVASDNKVFFAKQKLQVATVAFEKQMDKCFSNAKKISSAELQIDEISLEMTKTAIDYMHYSALSTCMKIQYEGFLKAAYFYKAVTPSKRMSDIDSFVSSTWVSELDAEYKFKQLPKSVQQYFEKLAVLQTPFDAMSLILELDNPSL
;
A
#
# COMPACT_ATOMS: atom_id res chain seq x y z
N MET A 1 47.37 28.88 -1.45
CA MET A 1 46.81 27.95 -0.44
C MET A 1 45.29 27.83 -0.44
N ILE A 2 44.53 28.53 -1.29
CA ILE A 2 43.04 28.48 -1.29
C ILE A 2 42.49 27.33 -2.16
N CYS A 3 43.17 26.92 -3.23
CA CYS A 3 42.72 25.82 -4.13
C CYS A 3 42.71 24.43 -3.48
N LEU A 4 43.66 24.12 -2.60
CA LEU A 4 43.72 22.81 -1.92
C LEU A 4 42.58 22.63 -0.92
N PHE A 5 42.13 23.72 -0.29
CA PHE A 5 41.03 23.68 0.68
C PHE A 5 39.67 23.40 0.00
N SER A 6 39.44 23.97 -1.19
CA SER A 6 38.23 23.73 -1.98
C SER A 6 38.11 22.29 -2.49
N LEU A 7 39.23 21.66 -2.87
CA LEU A 7 39.28 20.26 -3.31
C LEU A 7 39.04 19.28 -2.15
N LEU A 8 39.55 19.55 -0.96
CA LEU A 8 39.30 18.77 0.26
C LEU A 8 37.84 18.83 0.71
N LEU A 9 37.21 20.00 0.61
CA LEU A 9 35.78 20.18 0.89
C LEU A 9 34.91 19.43 -0.13
N ALA A 10 35.26 19.46 -1.41
CA ALA A 10 34.53 18.72 -2.44
C ALA A 10 34.64 17.20 -2.27
N TYR A 11 35.84 16.68 -1.93
CA TYR A 11 36.06 15.25 -1.72
C TYR A 11 35.36 14.72 -0.47
N THR A 12 35.43 15.43 0.65
CA THR A 12 34.71 15.04 1.88
C THR A 12 33.19 15.04 1.68
N ASN A 13 32.66 16.02 0.93
CA ASN A 13 31.25 16.05 0.56
C ASN A 13 30.83 14.91 -0.37
N ALA A 14 31.68 14.52 -1.34
CA ALA A 14 31.40 13.38 -2.22
C ALA A 14 31.39 12.04 -1.45
N VAL A 15 32.39 11.78 -0.60
CA VAL A 15 32.45 10.55 0.21
C VAL A 15 31.33 10.50 1.25
N ALA A 16 30.96 11.64 1.86
CA ALA A 16 29.82 11.72 2.78
C ALA A 16 28.48 11.51 2.06
N SER A 17 28.35 11.98 0.81
CA SER A 17 27.20 11.73 -0.05
C SER A 17 27.08 10.24 -0.38
N ASP A 18 28.17 9.58 -0.75
CA ASP A 18 28.18 8.16 -1.09
C ASP A 18 27.84 7.26 0.12
N ASN A 19 28.35 7.60 1.31
CA ASN A 19 28.00 6.89 2.55
C ASN A 19 26.51 7.04 2.91
N LYS A 20 25.94 8.24 2.71
CA LYS A 20 24.50 8.48 2.94
C LYS A 20 23.63 7.71 1.95
N VAL A 21 24.00 7.67 0.67
CA VAL A 21 23.30 6.88 -0.36
C VAL A 21 23.37 5.39 -0.04
N PHE A 22 24.54 4.88 0.36
CA PHE A 22 24.70 3.48 0.76
C PHE A 22 23.84 3.11 1.97
N PHE A 23 23.87 3.93 3.02
CA PHE A 23 23.01 3.74 4.19
C PHE A 23 21.52 3.78 3.83
N ALA A 24 21.10 4.72 3.00
CA ALA A 24 19.72 4.83 2.54
C ALA A 24 19.28 3.60 1.75
N LYS A 25 20.14 3.07 0.87
CA LYS A 25 19.87 1.84 0.12
C LYS A 25 19.67 0.65 1.05
N GLN A 26 20.52 0.47 2.06
CA GLN A 26 20.36 -0.61 3.04
C GLN A 26 19.04 -0.48 3.82
N LYS A 27 18.69 0.73 4.26
CA LYS A 27 17.42 0.97 4.97
C LYS A 27 16.22 0.66 4.09
N LEU A 28 16.25 1.06 2.83
CA LEU A 28 15.19 0.75 1.88
C LEU A 28 15.06 -0.76 1.65
N GLN A 29 16.18 -1.49 1.50
CA GLN A 29 16.16 -2.95 1.37
C GLN A 29 15.53 -3.64 2.58
N VAL A 30 15.95 -3.26 3.80
CA VAL A 30 15.36 -3.81 5.04
C VAL A 30 13.87 -3.52 5.14
N ALA A 31 13.46 -2.29 4.81
CA ALA A 31 12.05 -1.91 4.85
C ALA A 31 11.22 -2.63 3.79
N THR A 32 11.78 -2.86 2.59
CA THR A 32 11.14 -3.63 1.52
C THR A 32 10.88 -5.07 1.95
N VAL A 33 11.89 -5.75 2.50
CA VAL A 33 11.74 -7.13 2.99
C VAL A 33 10.73 -7.22 4.13
N ALA A 34 10.72 -6.25 5.05
CA ALA A 34 9.74 -6.20 6.13
C ALA A 34 8.32 -5.95 5.62
N PHE A 35 8.18 -5.10 4.60
CA PHE A 35 6.92 -4.84 3.91
C PHE A 35 6.41 -6.11 3.21
N GLU A 36 7.20 -6.74 2.36
CA GLU A 36 6.82 -7.98 1.64
C GLU A 36 6.41 -9.08 2.63
N LYS A 37 7.21 -9.30 3.68
CA LYS A 37 6.89 -10.31 4.70
C LYS A 37 5.58 -10.03 5.44
N GLN A 38 5.28 -8.76 5.72
CA GLN A 38 4.02 -8.41 6.37
C GLN A 38 2.85 -8.56 5.39
N MET A 39 3.04 -8.24 4.11
CA MET A 39 2.04 -8.45 3.06
C MET A 39 1.68 -9.94 2.98
N ASP A 40 2.70 -10.80 2.90
CA ASP A 40 2.51 -12.26 2.93
C ASP A 40 1.74 -12.70 4.20
N LYS A 41 2.08 -12.14 5.37
CA LYS A 41 1.39 -12.47 6.63
C LYS A 41 -0.06 -12.00 6.67
N CYS A 42 -0.35 -10.82 6.10
CA CYS A 42 -1.70 -10.30 5.99
C CYS A 42 -2.55 -11.21 5.09
N PHE A 43 -2.00 -11.70 3.99
CA PHE A 43 -2.72 -12.59 3.06
C PHE A 43 -2.71 -14.07 3.46
N SER A 44 -1.69 -14.57 4.15
CA SER A 44 -1.60 -15.99 4.54
C SER A 44 -2.71 -16.42 5.48
N ASN A 45 -3.30 -15.44 6.20
CA ASN A 45 -4.42 -15.64 7.10
C ASN A 45 -5.69 -14.96 6.58
N ALA A 46 -5.70 -14.53 5.32
CA ALA A 46 -6.86 -13.91 4.73
C ALA A 46 -8.00 -14.93 4.74
N LYS A 47 -9.11 -14.56 5.35
CA LYS A 47 -10.28 -15.41 5.35
C LYS A 47 -10.85 -15.44 3.94
N LYS A 48 -11.20 -16.64 3.47
CA LYS A 48 -12.16 -16.76 2.37
C LYS A 48 -13.51 -16.37 2.92
N ILE A 49 -14.14 -15.40 2.28
CA ILE A 49 -15.49 -14.91 2.61
C ILE A 49 -16.39 -15.34 1.46
N SER A 50 -17.55 -15.89 1.78
CA SER A 50 -18.58 -16.18 0.78
C SER A 50 -19.51 -14.98 0.61
N SER A 51 -20.05 -14.83 -0.60
CA SER A 51 -21.12 -13.88 -0.91
C SER A 51 -22.34 -14.02 0.01
N ALA A 52 -22.63 -15.24 0.49
CA ALA A 52 -23.72 -15.52 1.43
C ALA A 52 -23.52 -14.86 2.81
N GLU A 53 -22.27 -14.60 3.22
CA GLU A 53 -21.95 -13.91 4.48
C GLU A 53 -22.24 -12.40 4.40
N LEU A 54 -22.42 -11.87 3.19
CA LEU A 54 -22.62 -10.44 2.96
C LEU A 54 -24.08 -9.99 2.99
N GLN A 55 -25.08 -10.88 3.03
CA GLN A 55 -26.52 -10.55 3.09
C GLN A 55 -26.93 -9.28 2.31
N ILE A 56 -26.67 -9.27 1.00
CA ILE A 56 -26.74 -8.07 0.12
C ILE A 56 -28.06 -7.92 -0.65
N ASP A 57 -29.16 -8.55 -0.23
CA ASP A 57 -30.38 -8.74 -1.04
C ASP A 57 -31.01 -7.43 -1.59
N GLU A 58 -30.72 -6.28 -0.96
CA GLU A 58 -31.23 -4.97 -1.38
C GLU A 58 -30.14 -4.02 -1.94
N ILE A 59 -28.88 -4.48 -2.01
CA ILE A 59 -27.74 -3.71 -2.48
C ILE A 59 -27.35 -4.20 -3.87
N SER A 60 -27.25 -3.30 -4.84
CA SER A 60 -26.88 -3.70 -6.20
C SER A 60 -25.47 -4.32 -6.24
N LEU A 61 -25.27 -5.24 -7.18
CA LEU A 61 -23.99 -5.92 -7.38
C LEU A 61 -22.83 -4.92 -7.57
N GLU A 62 -23.04 -3.86 -8.35
CA GLU A 62 -22.02 -2.83 -8.59
C GLU A 62 -21.64 -2.07 -7.31
N MET A 63 -22.62 -1.72 -6.48
CA MET A 63 -22.36 -1.08 -5.19
C MET A 63 -21.64 -2.03 -4.23
N THR A 64 -22.02 -3.31 -4.23
CA THR A 64 -21.36 -4.36 -3.44
C THR A 64 -19.89 -4.50 -3.82
N LYS A 65 -19.57 -4.58 -5.12
CA LYS A 65 -18.18 -4.66 -5.59
C LYS A 65 -17.37 -3.42 -5.23
N THR A 66 -17.95 -2.24 -5.43
CA THR A 66 -17.32 -0.96 -5.05
C THR A 66 -16.99 -0.93 -3.56
N ALA A 67 -17.91 -1.44 -2.72
CA ALA A 67 -17.68 -1.56 -1.29
C ALA A 67 -16.59 -2.59 -0.97
N ILE A 68 -16.61 -3.76 -1.58
CA ILE A 68 -15.60 -4.81 -1.39
C ILE A 68 -14.20 -4.30 -1.75
N ASP A 69 -14.05 -3.60 -2.87
CA ASP A 69 -12.77 -3.02 -3.28
C ASP A 69 -12.22 -2.06 -2.21
N TYR A 70 -13.04 -1.14 -1.72
CA TYR A 70 -12.60 -0.23 -0.65
C TYR A 70 -12.29 -0.97 0.66
N MET A 71 -13.15 -1.91 1.07
CA MET A 71 -12.94 -2.66 2.30
C MET A 71 -11.66 -3.51 2.23
N HIS A 72 -11.33 -4.05 1.05
CA HIS A 72 -10.07 -4.76 0.81
C HIS A 72 -8.85 -3.88 1.07
N TYR A 73 -8.81 -2.69 0.44
CA TYR A 73 -7.70 -1.76 0.65
C TYR A 73 -7.63 -1.26 2.09
N SER A 74 -8.76 -0.93 2.71
CA SER A 74 -8.83 -0.48 4.11
C SER A 74 -8.29 -1.53 5.09
N ALA A 75 -8.68 -2.79 4.93
CA ALA A 75 -8.20 -3.90 5.75
C ALA A 75 -6.70 -4.17 5.54
N LEU A 76 -6.24 -4.13 4.29
CA LEU A 76 -4.82 -4.30 3.97
C LEU A 76 -3.97 -3.15 4.55
N SER A 77 -4.39 -1.91 4.35
CA SER A 77 -3.75 -0.70 4.88
C SER A 77 -3.63 -0.75 6.40
N THR A 78 -4.68 -1.18 7.09
CA THR A 78 -4.67 -1.39 8.55
C THR A 78 -3.67 -2.47 8.96
N CYS A 79 -3.66 -3.62 8.28
CA CYS A 79 -2.74 -4.73 8.58
C CYS A 79 -1.27 -4.38 8.31
N MET A 80 -1.03 -3.53 7.32
CA MET A 80 0.30 -3.16 6.83
C MET A 80 0.87 -1.89 7.47
N LYS A 81 0.05 -1.11 8.18
CA LYS A 81 0.34 0.28 8.61
C LYS A 81 1.79 0.54 9.01
N ILE A 82 2.32 -0.22 9.97
CA ILE A 82 3.67 -0.01 10.50
C ILE A 82 4.74 -0.22 9.42
N GLN A 83 4.62 -1.30 8.63
CA GLN A 83 5.65 -1.64 7.65
C GLN A 83 5.54 -0.79 6.40
N TYR A 84 4.32 -0.38 6.06
CA TYR A 84 4.06 0.59 5.01
C TYR A 84 4.66 1.96 5.36
N GLU A 85 4.41 2.48 6.57
CA GLU A 85 5.05 3.72 7.05
C GLU A 85 6.59 3.62 7.07
N GLY A 86 7.12 2.47 7.49
CA GLY A 86 8.56 2.21 7.49
C GLY A 86 9.17 2.22 6.09
N PHE A 87 8.50 1.56 5.14
CA PHE A 87 8.89 1.54 3.73
C PHE A 87 8.88 2.95 3.13
N LEU A 88 7.81 3.72 3.34
CA LEU A 88 7.72 5.09 2.85
C LEU A 88 8.83 5.99 3.40
N LYS A 89 9.06 5.94 4.72
CA LYS A 89 10.15 6.72 5.34
C LYS A 89 11.51 6.39 4.72
N ALA A 90 11.78 5.11 4.46
CA ALA A 90 13.02 4.68 3.82
C ALA A 90 13.10 5.10 2.34
N ALA A 91 12.00 4.98 1.60
CA ALA A 91 11.88 5.40 0.20
C ALA A 91 12.10 6.90 0.03
N TYR A 92 11.42 7.72 0.85
CA TYR A 92 11.59 9.18 0.85
C TYR A 92 13.02 9.59 1.21
N PHE A 93 13.61 8.97 2.24
CA PHE A 93 14.99 9.27 2.60
C PHE A 93 15.97 8.90 1.48
N TYR A 94 15.81 7.73 0.85
CA TYR A 94 16.60 7.33 -0.30
C TYR A 94 16.44 8.30 -1.48
N LYS A 95 15.21 8.74 -1.79
CA LYS A 95 14.93 9.76 -2.80
C LYS A 95 15.63 11.08 -2.51
N ALA A 96 15.61 11.53 -1.25
CA ALA A 96 16.20 12.81 -0.84
C ALA A 96 17.73 12.84 -0.96
N VAL A 97 18.40 11.68 -0.81
CA VAL A 97 19.87 11.59 -0.85
C VAL A 97 20.42 11.05 -2.17
N THR A 98 19.58 10.52 -3.06
CA THR A 98 20.01 9.93 -4.34
C THR A 98 19.85 10.92 -5.50
N PRO A 99 20.86 11.09 -6.36
CA PRO A 99 20.74 11.92 -7.57
C PRO A 99 19.64 11.42 -8.52
N SER A 100 18.94 12.37 -9.16
CA SER A 100 17.69 12.24 -9.92
C SER A 100 17.59 11.17 -11.02
N LYS A 101 18.69 10.51 -11.43
CA LYS A 101 18.69 9.47 -12.48
C LYS A 101 18.22 8.08 -12.01
N ARG A 102 18.02 7.83 -10.72
CA ARG A 102 17.56 6.54 -10.14
C ARG A 102 16.16 6.61 -9.52
N MET A 103 15.31 7.51 -10.03
CA MET A 103 14.10 8.00 -9.36
C MET A 103 12.79 7.32 -9.82
N SER A 104 12.77 6.68 -10.99
CA SER A 104 11.55 6.13 -11.62
C SER A 104 10.93 4.95 -10.87
N ASP A 105 11.74 4.08 -10.29
CA ASP A 105 11.26 2.75 -9.90
C ASP A 105 10.55 2.75 -8.54
N ILE A 106 10.94 3.66 -7.64
CA ILE A 106 10.32 3.82 -6.31
C ILE A 106 9.00 4.57 -6.41
N ASP A 107 8.94 5.59 -7.27
CA ASP A 107 7.71 6.38 -7.47
C ASP A 107 6.60 5.50 -8.08
N SER A 108 6.92 4.50 -8.92
CA SER A 108 5.90 3.68 -9.59
C SER A 108 5.14 2.71 -8.66
N PHE A 109 5.81 2.08 -7.68
CA PHE A 109 5.15 1.08 -6.81
C PHE A 109 4.32 1.73 -5.70
N VAL A 110 4.85 2.80 -5.08
CA VAL A 110 4.13 3.54 -4.05
C VAL A 110 2.92 4.25 -4.62
N SER A 111 3.05 4.85 -5.81
CA SER A 111 1.95 5.61 -6.40
C SER A 111 0.79 4.74 -6.84
N SER A 112 1.02 3.55 -7.41
CA SER A 112 -0.08 2.73 -7.94
C SER A 112 -1.03 2.26 -6.84
N THR A 113 -0.51 1.73 -5.74
CA THR A 113 -1.35 1.19 -4.66
C THR A 113 -2.14 2.28 -3.95
N TRP A 114 -1.54 3.44 -3.70
CA TRP A 114 -2.23 4.58 -3.09
C TRP A 114 -3.27 5.21 -3.99
N VAL A 115 -2.97 5.34 -5.28
CA VAL A 115 -3.96 5.83 -6.24
C VAL A 115 -5.16 4.88 -6.26
N SER A 116 -4.94 3.56 -6.23
CA SER A 116 -6.03 2.59 -6.15
C SER A 116 -6.80 2.63 -4.83
N GLU A 117 -6.12 2.74 -3.68
CA GLU A 117 -6.77 2.87 -2.37
C GLU A 117 -7.62 4.14 -2.29
N LEU A 118 -7.08 5.28 -2.69
CA LEU A 118 -7.79 6.57 -2.65
C LEU A 118 -8.92 6.65 -3.68
N ASP A 119 -8.75 6.05 -4.86
CA ASP A 119 -9.82 5.95 -5.86
C ASP A 119 -10.96 5.04 -5.37
N ALA A 120 -10.62 3.91 -4.74
CA ALA A 120 -11.60 3.02 -4.12
C ALA A 120 -12.34 3.71 -2.98
N GLU A 121 -11.63 4.44 -2.10
CA GLU A 121 -12.25 5.26 -1.06
C GLU A 121 -13.18 6.32 -1.65
N TYR A 122 -12.72 7.07 -2.65
CA TYR A 122 -13.52 8.07 -3.32
C TYR A 122 -14.82 7.49 -3.86
N LYS A 123 -14.75 6.37 -4.61
CA LYS A 123 -15.92 5.68 -5.15
C LYS A 123 -16.84 5.17 -4.05
N PHE A 124 -16.30 4.60 -2.98
CA PHE A 124 -17.07 4.15 -1.83
C PHE A 124 -17.84 5.29 -1.15
N LYS A 125 -17.21 6.46 -1.00
CA LYS A 125 -17.86 7.65 -0.42
C LYS A 125 -18.99 8.21 -1.28
N GLN A 126 -19.06 7.86 -2.58
CA GLN A 126 -20.21 8.18 -3.45
C GLN A 126 -21.40 7.23 -3.28
N LEU A 127 -21.22 6.07 -2.62
CA LEU A 127 -22.32 5.14 -2.38
C LEU A 127 -23.35 5.72 -1.39
N PRO A 128 -24.61 5.24 -1.38
CA PRO A 128 -25.57 5.63 -0.36
C PRO A 128 -25.03 5.39 1.07
N LYS A 129 -25.30 6.31 2.00
CA LYS A 129 -24.79 6.20 3.38
C LYS A 129 -25.19 4.89 4.07
N SER A 130 -26.38 4.36 3.79
CA SER A 130 -26.83 3.07 4.31
C SER A 130 -25.94 1.93 3.84
N VAL A 131 -25.53 1.92 2.57
CA VAL A 131 -24.59 0.95 2.01
C VAL A 131 -23.21 1.10 2.65
N GLN A 132 -22.70 2.32 2.77
CA GLN A 132 -21.41 2.54 3.43
C GLN A 132 -21.39 1.97 4.86
N GLN A 133 -22.39 2.35 5.66
CA GLN A 133 -22.52 1.91 7.05
C GLN A 133 -22.73 0.40 7.18
N TYR A 134 -23.39 -0.22 6.21
CA TYR A 134 -23.59 -1.66 6.18
C TYR A 134 -22.24 -2.38 6.06
N PHE A 135 -21.46 -2.08 5.02
CA PHE A 135 -20.17 -2.72 4.77
C PHE A 135 -19.13 -2.40 5.85
N GLU A 136 -19.09 -1.17 6.37
CA GLU A 136 -18.18 -0.79 7.45
C GLU A 136 -18.41 -1.59 8.75
N LYS A 137 -19.63 -2.08 8.98
CA LYS A 137 -19.98 -2.90 10.15
C LYS A 137 -19.71 -4.39 9.98
N LEU A 138 -19.47 -4.87 8.76
CA LEU A 138 -19.20 -6.28 8.50
C LEU A 138 -17.81 -6.65 9.01
N ALA A 139 -17.76 -7.26 10.20
CA ALA A 139 -16.51 -7.68 10.84
C ALA A 139 -15.64 -8.59 9.95
N VAL A 140 -16.28 -9.38 9.08
CA VAL A 140 -15.56 -10.25 8.11
C VAL A 140 -14.72 -9.44 7.12
N LEU A 141 -15.10 -8.20 6.81
CA LEU A 141 -14.39 -7.30 5.89
C LEU A 141 -13.41 -6.34 6.60
N GLN A 142 -13.31 -6.39 7.93
CA GLN A 142 -12.42 -5.53 8.71
C GLN A 142 -10.98 -6.08 8.84
N THR A 143 -10.76 -7.33 8.45
CA THR A 143 -9.44 -7.98 8.40
C THR A 143 -9.13 -8.42 6.98
N PRO A 144 -7.85 -8.56 6.57
CA PRO A 144 -7.50 -8.98 5.22
C PRO A 144 -8.30 -10.20 4.75
N PHE A 145 -8.77 -10.15 3.51
CA PHE A 145 -9.59 -11.17 2.88
C PHE A 145 -9.31 -11.24 1.37
N ASP A 146 -9.68 -12.36 0.75
CA ASP A 146 -9.53 -12.56 -0.69
C ASP A 146 -10.70 -11.89 -1.45
N ALA A 147 -10.51 -10.62 -1.79
CA ALA A 147 -11.50 -9.83 -2.52
C ALA A 147 -11.75 -10.35 -3.93
N MET A 148 -10.71 -10.87 -4.60
CA MET A 148 -10.84 -11.39 -5.97
C MET A 148 -11.77 -12.61 -5.98
N SER A 149 -11.54 -13.58 -5.09
CA SER A 149 -12.41 -14.74 -4.97
C SER A 149 -13.85 -14.36 -4.65
N LEU A 150 -14.06 -13.39 -3.75
CA LEU A 150 -15.39 -12.92 -3.39
C LEU A 150 -16.10 -12.21 -4.56
N ILE A 151 -15.40 -11.37 -5.31
CA ILE A 151 -15.95 -10.71 -6.50
C ILE A 151 -16.31 -11.74 -7.58
N LEU A 152 -15.46 -12.76 -7.78
CA LEU A 152 -15.73 -13.84 -8.74
C LEU A 152 -16.97 -14.66 -8.36
N GLU A 153 -17.17 -14.95 -7.07
CA GLU A 153 -18.37 -15.62 -6.57
C GLU A 153 -19.62 -14.75 -6.77
N LEU A 154 -19.52 -13.45 -6.53
CA LEU A 154 -20.61 -12.50 -6.79
C LEU A 154 -20.97 -12.39 -8.27
N ASP A 155 -19.99 -12.50 -9.17
CA ASP A 155 -20.21 -12.54 -10.61
C ASP A 155 -20.80 -13.86 -11.10
N ASN A 156 -20.55 -14.94 -10.37
CA ASN A 156 -20.94 -16.30 -10.74
C ASN A 156 -21.46 -17.06 -9.50
N PRO A 157 -22.70 -16.79 -9.05
CA PRO A 157 -23.24 -17.34 -7.80
C PRO A 157 -23.40 -18.86 -7.77
N SER A 158 -23.11 -19.54 -8.89
CA SER A 158 -23.20 -20.99 -9.08
C SER A 158 -21.84 -21.72 -9.03
N LEU A 159 -20.73 -21.01 -8.74
CA LEU A 159 -19.40 -21.58 -8.47
C LEU A 159 -19.19 -21.82 -6.97
#